data_AF-A0A3A3GG88-F1
#
_entry.id   AF-A0A3A3GG88-F1
#
_cell.length_a   1.000
_cell.length_b   1.000
_cell.length_c   1.000
_cell.angle_alpha   90.00
_cell.angle_beta   90.00
_cell.angle_gamma   90.00
#
_symmetry.space_group_name_H-M   'P 1'
#
loop_
_entity.id
_entity.type
_entity.pdbx_description
1 polymer ?
#
loop_
_entity_poly.entity_id
_entity_poly.type
_entity_poly.pdbx_seq_one_letter_code
_entity_poly.pdbx_strand_id
1 'polypeptide(L)'
;MDFFYSSRRSICYKFIYSTNGSMTYQTNRNLISLNEQQFLLLNPHDEHKQLALENTKFLIEIEPSFLNRAARAISSLHFDVQFAFCTQSHPSLTKWVQFVLDYVQLEEDENSESMGLFLEHSFSQYTITRYPLAGL
;
A
#
# COMPACT_ATOMS: atom_id res chain seq x y z
N MET A 1 21.19 -12.87 4.26
CA MET A 1 21.45 -13.06 2.81
C MET A 1 20.30 -12.33 2.16
N ASP A 2 20.54 -11.06 1.89
CA ASP A 2 19.44 -10.10 1.78
C ASP A 2 19.04 -9.98 0.31
N PHE A 3 17.86 -10.49 0.00
CA PHE A 3 17.31 -10.46 -1.34
C PHE A 3 16.91 -9.02 -1.70
N PHE A 4 17.84 -8.28 -2.30
CA PHE A 4 17.55 -7.05 -3.03
C PHE A 4 16.86 -7.39 -4.36
N TYR A 5 15.57 -7.71 -4.34
CA TYR A 5 14.79 -7.83 -5.59
C TYR A 5 14.42 -6.44 -6.12
N SER A 6 15.33 -5.88 -6.91
CA SER A 6 14.98 -4.94 -7.98
C SER A 6 14.45 -5.74 -9.18
N SER A 7 13.49 -5.16 -9.92
CA SER A 7 13.23 -5.41 -11.36
C SER A 7 12.07 -6.29 -11.86
N ARG A 8 11.20 -6.95 -11.05
CA ARG A 8 10.07 -7.76 -11.64
C ARG A 8 8.64 -7.25 -11.47
N ARG A 9 8.38 -6.19 -10.71
CA ARG A 9 7.00 -5.69 -10.47
C ARG A 9 6.88 -4.16 -10.53
N SER A 10 7.64 -3.47 -11.37
CA SER A 10 7.45 -2.03 -11.62
C SER A 10 6.20 -1.73 -12.47
N ILE A 11 5.18 -2.60 -12.43
CA ILE A 11 3.94 -2.43 -13.21
C ILE A 11 2.71 -2.20 -12.32
N CYS A 12 2.87 -2.28 -11.00
CA CYS A 12 1.78 -2.10 -10.03
C CYS A 12 2.04 -0.90 -9.13
N TYR A 13 0.98 -0.38 -8.52
CA TYR A 13 1.13 0.52 -7.39
C TYR A 13 1.64 -0.27 -6.19
N LYS A 14 2.48 0.34 -5.35
CA LYS A 14 2.93 -0.26 -4.10
C LYS A 14 2.52 0.60 -2.93
N PHE A 15 1.74 0.02 -2.04
CA PHE A 15 1.46 0.58 -0.73
C PHE A 15 2.42 -0.06 0.27
N ILE A 16 3.33 0.74 0.83
CA ILE A 16 4.36 0.30 1.77
C ILE A 16 4.08 0.98 3.11
N TYR A 17 3.95 0.20 4.17
CA TYR A 17 3.67 0.69 5.52
C TYR A 17 4.73 0.17 6.51
N SER A 18 5.23 1.06 7.37
CA SER A 18 6.14 0.71 8.47
C SER A 18 5.34 0.27 9.69
N THR A 19 5.37 -1.03 9.96
CA THR A 19 4.69 -1.64 11.12
C THR A 19 5.45 -1.37 12.41
N ASN A 20 6.77 -1.46 12.36
CA ASN A 20 7.67 -1.19 13.47
C ASN A 20 9.05 -0.81 12.91
N GLY A 21 9.69 0.21 13.48
CA GLY A 21 11.02 0.69 13.09
C GLY A 21 11.02 1.62 11.87
N SER A 22 12.22 1.84 11.33
CA SER A 22 12.44 2.70 10.16
C SER A 22 12.81 1.92 8.90
N MET A 23 12.53 2.53 7.74
CA MET A 23 12.94 2.03 6.43
C MET A 23 13.32 3.17 5.51
N THR A 24 14.26 2.91 4.60
CA THR A 24 14.74 3.92 3.66
C THR A 24 14.69 3.39 2.23
N TYR A 25 14.15 4.21 1.34
CA TYR A 25 14.05 3.97 -0.09
C TYR A 25 14.79 5.03 -0.88
N GLN A 26 15.49 4.62 -1.92
CA GLN A 26 16.05 5.48 -2.96
C GLN A 26 15.08 5.47 -4.15
N THR A 27 14.63 6.64 -4.60
CA THR A 27 14.01 6.82 -5.91
C THR A 27 14.97 7.56 -6.83
N ASN A 28 14.61 7.71 -8.11
CA ASN A 28 15.35 8.55 -9.05
C ASN A 28 15.38 10.04 -8.67
N ARG A 29 14.48 10.47 -7.78
CA ARG A 29 14.33 11.89 -7.40
C ARG A 29 14.91 12.19 -6.03
N ASN A 30 14.80 11.27 -5.09
CA ASN A 30 15.11 11.52 -3.69
C ASN A 30 15.32 10.24 -2.88
N LEU A 31 15.94 10.43 -1.71
CA LEU A 31 15.91 9.48 -0.62
C LEU A 31 14.63 9.71 0.20
N ILE A 32 13.92 8.63 0.54
CA ILE A 32 12.67 8.67 1.31
C ILE A 32 12.86 7.77 2.52
N SER A 33 12.73 8.34 3.72
CA SER A 33 12.77 7.59 4.97
C SER A 33 11.37 7.56 5.58
N LEU A 34 10.90 6.36 5.92
CA LEU A 34 9.65 6.14 6.66
C LEU A 34 10.01 5.70 8.08
N ASN A 35 9.38 6.35 9.06
CA ASN A 35 9.39 5.94 10.45
C ASN A 35 8.17 5.06 10.76
N GLU A 36 8.06 4.58 11.99
CA GLU A 36 6.95 3.77 12.47
C GLU A 36 5.58 4.43 12.17
N GLN A 37 4.61 3.61 11.78
CA GLN A 37 3.23 4.03 11.45
C GLN A 37 3.12 5.06 10.31
N GLN A 38 4.16 5.12 9.47
CA GLN A 38 4.14 5.87 8.23
C GLN A 38 4.02 4.93 7.02
N PHE A 39 3.50 5.48 5.92
CA PHE A 39 3.37 4.78 4.66
C PHE A 39 3.87 5.62 3.48
N LEU A 40 4.15 4.93 2.39
CA LEU A 40 4.52 5.48 1.09
C LEU A 40 3.73 4.74 0.00
N LEU A 41 3.26 5.50 -0.98
CA LEU A 41 2.68 4.98 -2.21
C LEU A 41 3.66 5.21 -3.35
N LEU A 42 3.97 4.15 -4.10
CA LEU A 42 4.81 4.20 -5.30
C LEU A 42 3.95 3.93 -6.52
N ASN A 43 4.13 4.70 -7.59
CA ASN A 43 3.38 4.49 -8.83
C ASN A 43 3.99 3.36 -9.66
N PRO A 44 3.21 2.80 -10.61
CA PRO A 44 3.76 1.96 -11.66
C PRO A 44 4.89 2.67 -12.39
N HIS A 45 5.88 1.89 -12.79
CA HIS A 45 7.07 2.28 -13.55
C HIS A 45 8.04 3.20 -12.83
N ASP A 46 7.72 3.65 -11.61
CA ASP A 46 8.63 4.41 -10.79
C ASP A 46 9.74 3.52 -10.22
N GLU A 47 10.98 3.81 -10.65
CA GLU A 47 12.16 3.13 -10.15
C GLU A 47 12.40 3.48 -8.67
N HIS A 48 12.60 2.44 -7.88
CA HIS A 48 12.90 2.55 -6.47
C HIS A 48 13.72 1.38 -5.98
N LYS A 49 14.52 1.61 -4.93
CA LYS A 49 15.33 0.61 -4.25
C LYS A 49 15.18 0.76 -2.75
N GLN A 50 14.82 -0.31 -2.06
CA GLN A 50 14.93 -0.35 -0.60
C GLN A 50 16.41 -0.41 -0.22
N LEU A 51 16.87 0.56 0.57
CA LEU A 51 18.25 0.62 1.05
C LEU A 51 18.39 0.03 2.45
N ALA A 52 17.40 0.26 3.31
CA ALA A 52 17.40 -0.19 4.70
C ALA A 52 15.99 -0.55 5.17
N LEU A 53 15.90 -1.54 6.05
CA LEU A 53 14.71 -1.94 6.78
C LEU A 53 15.17 -2.45 8.15
N GLU A 54 14.74 -1.80 9.22
CA GLU A 54 15.13 -2.17 10.58
C GLU A 54 14.38 -3.41 11.09
N ASN A 55 13.09 -3.53 10.78
CA ASN A 55 12.26 -4.62 11.29
C ASN A 55 11.30 -5.14 10.21
N THR A 56 9.99 -5.07 10.42
CA THR A 56 8.98 -5.57 9.48
C THR A 56 8.32 -4.45 8.70
N LYS A 57 7.78 -4.81 7.53
CA LYS A 57 6.96 -3.92 6.72
C LYS A 57 5.71 -4.64 6.26
N PHE A 58 4.66 -3.88 6.03
CA PHE A 58 3.45 -4.34 5.37
C PHE A 58 3.43 -3.78 3.94
N LEU A 59 3.28 -4.67 2.94
CA LEU A 59 3.33 -4.31 1.52
C LEU A 59 2.10 -4.88 0.82
N ILE A 60 1.40 -4.00 0.11
CA ILE A 60 0.35 -4.39 -0.84
C ILE A 60 0.75 -3.91 -2.23
N GLU A 61 0.60 -4.81 -3.20
CA GLU A 61 0.75 -4.49 -4.62
C GLU A 61 -0.62 -4.46 -5.27
N ILE A 62 -0.95 -3.33 -5.90
CA ILE A 62 -2.28 -3.08 -6.44
C ILE A 62 -2.18 -2.99 -7.97
N GLU A 63 -2.99 -3.79 -8.66
CA GLU A 63 -3.05 -3.77 -10.12
C GLU A 63 -3.55 -2.40 -10.62
N PRO A 64 -2.89 -1.78 -11.62
CA PRO A 64 -3.31 -0.47 -12.08
C PRO A 64 -4.72 -0.46 -12.68
N SER A 65 -5.10 -1.53 -13.38
CA SER A 65 -6.42 -1.63 -14.00
C SER A 65 -7.53 -1.58 -12.94
N PHE A 66 -7.31 -2.23 -11.79
CA PHE A 66 -8.24 -2.20 -10.67
C PHE A 66 -8.32 -0.80 -10.05
N LEU A 67 -7.19 -0.20 -9.66
CA LEU A 67 -7.19 1.09 -8.99
C LEU A 67 -7.75 2.21 -9.88
N ASN A 68 -7.35 2.24 -11.15
CA ASN A 68 -7.82 3.26 -12.09
C ASN A 68 -9.32 3.10 -12.40
N ARG A 69 -9.85 1.88 -12.48
CA ARG A 69 -11.31 1.66 -12.59
C ARG A 69 -12.06 2.14 -11.35
N ALA A 70 -11.56 1.80 -10.15
CA ALA A 70 -12.17 2.24 -8.91
C ALA A 70 -12.15 3.78 -8.79
N ALA A 71 -11.02 4.42 -9.11
CA ALA A 71 -10.90 5.87 -9.11
C ALA A 71 -11.89 6.55 -10.08
N ARG A 72 -12.06 6.02 -11.29
CA ARG A 72 -13.04 6.52 -12.27
C ARG A 72 -14.49 6.31 -11.84
N ALA A 73 -14.77 5.29 -11.02
CA ALA A 73 -16.12 5.04 -10.51
C ALA A 73 -16.50 6.01 -9.38
N ILE A 74 -15.53 6.44 -8.58
CA ILE A 74 -15.76 7.32 -7.41
C ILE A 74 -15.46 8.80 -7.69
N SER A 75 -14.81 9.11 -8.81
CA SER A 75 -14.45 10.47 -9.21
C SER A 75 -14.55 10.63 -10.72
N SER A 76 -14.77 11.86 -11.20
CA SER A 76 -14.76 12.19 -12.64
C SER A 76 -13.34 12.28 -13.23
N LEU A 77 -12.36 11.59 -12.64
CA LEU A 77 -10.99 11.56 -13.13
C LEU A 77 -10.92 10.86 -14.49
N HIS A 78 -10.38 11.57 -15.49
CA HIS A 78 -10.17 11.02 -16.83
C HIS A 78 -8.73 10.54 -17.09
N PHE A 79 -7.86 10.65 -16.09
CA PHE A 79 -6.46 10.24 -16.15
C PHE A 79 -6.16 9.16 -15.10
N ASP A 80 -5.05 8.44 -15.32
CA ASP A 80 -4.60 7.39 -14.39
C ASP A 80 -4.08 8.01 -13.10
N VAL A 81 -4.37 7.36 -11.97
CA VAL A 81 -4.01 7.85 -10.64
C VAL A 81 -2.49 8.03 -10.53
N GLN A 82 -2.06 9.09 -9.88
CA GLN A 82 -0.64 9.32 -9.56
C GLN A 82 -0.54 9.80 -8.12
N PHE A 83 0.38 9.20 -7.36
CA PHE A 83 0.69 9.56 -6.00
C PHE A 83 1.99 10.34 -5.93
N ALA A 84 2.03 11.34 -5.05
CA ALA A 84 3.26 12.03 -4.72
C ALA A 84 4.17 11.11 -3.89
N PHE A 85 5.48 11.19 -4.13
CA PHE A 85 6.51 10.50 -3.35
C PHE A 85 6.72 11.17 -1.99
N CYS A 86 5.73 11.08 -1.12
CA CYS A 86 5.81 11.60 0.24
C CYS A 86 5.43 10.51 1.25
N THR A 87 6.09 10.57 2.39
CA THR A 87 5.71 9.78 3.56
C THR A 87 4.46 10.39 4.19
N GLN A 88 3.50 9.55 4.49
CA GLN A 88 2.24 9.95 5.10
C GLN A 88 1.96 9.10 6.33
N SER A 89 1.13 9.61 7.23
CA SER A 89 0.58 8.83 8.33
C SER A 89 -0.91 9.13 8.44
N HIS A 90 -1.72 8.12 8.75
CA HIS A 90 -3.15 8.27 8.89
C HIS A 90 -3.69 7.30 9.95
N PRO A 91 -4.22 7.77 11.09
CA PRO A 91 -4.63 6.89 12.19
C PRO A 91 -5.58 5.77 11.78
N SER A 92 -6.56 6.04 10.91
CA SER A 92 -7.49 4.99 10.44
C SER A 92 -6.81 3.92 9.57
N LEU A 93 -5.77 4.31 8.81
CA LEU A 93 -4.99 3.35 8.02
C LEU A 93 -4.14 2.48 8.94
N THR A 94 -3.54 3.06 9.97
CA THR A 94 -2.80 2.31 11.01
C THR A 94 -3.68 1.25 11.65
N LYS A 95 -4.90 1.62 12.06
CA LYS A 95 -5.87 0.67 12.62
C LYS A 95 -6.24 -0.44 11.63
N TRP A 96 -6.44 -0.07 10.36
CA TRP A 96 -6.74 -1.06 9.31
C TRP A 96 -5.57 -2.02 9.06
N VAL A 97 -4.33 -1.51 8.98
CA VAL A 97 -3.14 -2.36 8.83
C VAL A 97 -2.98 -3.29 10.02
N GLN A 98 -3.16 -2.80 11.25
CA GLN A 98 -3.13 -3.62 12.47
C GLN A 98 -4.19 -4.73 12.41
N PHE A 99 -5.43 -4.38 12.07
CA PHE A 99 -6.51 -5.36 11.91
C PHE A 99 -6.18 -6.44 10.87
N VAL A 100 -5.62 -6.04 9.71
CA VAL A 100 -5.21 -7.00 8.67
C VAL A 100 -4.10 -7.92 9.17
N LEU A 101 -3.10 -7.37 9.88
CA LEU A 101 -2.00 -8.16 10.44
C LEU A 101 -2.50 -9.15 11.49
N ASP A 102 -3.38 -8.71 12.39
CA ASP A 102 -3.99 -9.56 13.41
C ASP A 102 -4.81 -10.68 12.75
N TYR A 103 -5.58 -10.37 11.70
CA TYR A 103 -6.34 -11.37 10.96
C TYR A 103 -5.44 -12.39 10.26
N VAL A 104 -4.36 -11.94 9.62
CA VAL A 104 -3.38 -12.84 8.97
C VAL A 104 -2.77 -13.80 9.99
N GLN A 105 -2.44 -13.33 11.19
CA GLN A 105 -1.89 -14.18 12.25
C GLN A 105 -2.91 -15.20 12.79
N LEU A 106 -4.20 -14.86 12.80
CA LEU A 106 -5.27 -15.76 13.25
C LEU A 106 -5.55 -16.89 12.25
N GLU A 107 -5.34 -16.65 10.95
CA GLU A 107 -5.65 -17.57 9.86
C GLU A 107 -4.42 -18.36 9.37
N GLU A 108 -3.25 -18.25 10.03
CA GLU A 108 -2.05 -19.03 9.65
C GLU A 108 -2.28 -20.56 9.67
N ASP A 109 -3.40 -21.05 10.24
CA ASP A 109 -3.79 -22.46 10.30
C ASP A 109 -4.83 -22.93 9.25
N GLU A 110 -5.54 -22.05 8.51
CA GLU A 110 -6.60 -22.48 7.57
C GLU A 110 -6.67 -21.69 6.24
N ASN A 111 -6.65 -22.44 5.13
CA ASN A 111 -7.08 -22.15 3.76
C ASN A 111 -6.79 -20.76 3.12
N SER A 112 -5.88 -20.70 2.14
CA SER A 112 -5.42 -19.47 1.47
C SER A 112 -6.46 -18.67 0.66
N GLU A 113 -7.62 -19.25 0.33
CA GLU A 113 -8.63 -18.62 -0.53
C GLU A 113 -9.53 -17.63 0.23
N SER A 114 -9.88 -17.92 1.49
CA SER A 114 -10.64 -17.02 2.37
C SER A 114 -9.87 -15.74 2.65
N MET A 115 -8.55 -15.86 2.86
CA MET A 115 -7.64 -14.74 3.08
C MET A 115 -7.63 -13.75 1.89
N GLY A 116 -7.59 -14.26 0.66
CA GLY A 116 -7.61 -13.43 -0.54
C GLY A 116 -8.87 -12.57 -0.63
N LEU A 117 -10.04 -13.20 -0.44
CA LEU A 117 -11.33 -12.50 -0.45
C LEU A 117 -11.43 -11.49 0.71
N PHE A 118 -10.96 -11.83 1.91
CA PHE A 118 -10.93 -10.91 3.04
C PHE A 118 -10.10 -9.66 2.76
N LEU A 119 -8.90 -9.82 2.17
CA LEU A 119 -8.03 -8.69 1.83
C LEU A 119 -8.67 -7.78 0.78
N GLU A 120 -9.28 -8.36 -0.25
CA GLU A 120 -10.01 -7.61 -1.27
C GLU A 120 -11.21 -6.84 -0.67
N HIS A 121 -11.98 -7.48 0.19
CA HIS A 121 -13.13 -6.86 0.85
C HIS A 121 -12.71 -5.77 1.85
N SER A 122 -11.71 -6.02 2.70
CA SER A 122 -11.25 -5.06 3.71
C SER A 122 -10.66 -3.81 3.07
N PHE A 123 -9.89 -3.96 1.98
CA PHE A 123 -9.36 -2.83 1.23
C PHE A 123 -10.49 -2.04 0.55
N SER A 124 -11.46 -2.73 -0.06
CA SER A 124 -12.63 -2.09 -0.67
C SER A 124 -13.42 -1.27 0.34
N GLN A 125 -13.69 -1.82 1.53
CA GLN A 125 -14.38 -1.10 2.61
C GLN A 125 -13.60 0.14 3.08
N TYR A 126 -12.27 0.03 3.22
CA TYR A 126 -11.44 1.17 3.59
C TYR A 126 -11.54 2.30 2.54
N THR A 127 -11.54 1.97 1.24
CA THR A 127 -11.64 2.95 0.17
C THR A 127 -13.01 3.65 0.11
N ILE A 128 -14.10 2.93 0.35
CA ILE A 128 -15.47 3.48 0.31
C ILE A 128 -15.74 4.41 1.50
N THR A 129 -15.24 4.08 2.68
CA THR A 129 -15.48 4.87 3.90
C THR A 129 -14.77 6.25 3.89
N ARG A 130 -13.93 6.52 2.89
CA ARG A 130 -13.17 7.77 2.74
C ARG A 130 -13.78 8.77 1.75
N TYR A 131 -14.84 8.39 1.04
CA TYR A 131 -15.65 9.33 0.27
C TYR A 131 -17.00 9.48 0.98
N PRO A 132 -17.21 10.53 1.81
CA PRO A 132 -18.56 11.06 1.88
C PRO A 132 -18.93 11.45 0.44
N LEU A 133 -20.16 11.16 0.05
CA LEU A 133 -20.82 11.81 -1.08
C LEU A 133 -20.78 13.32 -0.84
N ALA A 134 -19.67 13.96 -1.19
CA ALA A 134 -19.53 15.41 -1.15
C ALA A 134 -20.03 15.93 -2.49
N GLY A 135 -21.32 16.29 -2.53
CA GLY A 135 -21.92 17.04 -3.64
C GLY A 135 -23.31 16.60 -4.06
N LEU A 136 -24.29 16.71 -3.16
CA LEU A 136 -25.62 17.24 -3.49
C LEU A 136 -25.80 18.54 -2.73
#